data_AF-A0A6I5F4M3-F1
#
_entry.id   AF-A0A6I5F4M3-F1
#
_cell.length_a   1.000
_cell.length_b   1.000
_cell.length_c   1.000
_cell.angle_alpha   90.00
_cell.angle_beta   90.00
_cell.angle_gamma   90.00
#
_symmetry.space_group_name_H-M   'P 1'
#
loop_
_entity.id
_entity.type
_entity.pdbx_description
1 polymer ?
#
loop_
_entity_poly.entity_id
_entity_poly.type
_entity_poly.pdbx_seq_one_letter_code
_entity_poly.pdbx_strand_id
1 'polypeptide(L)'
;MKKTPIDRLLAMTTPGPNGCVIFTGHVDAKGYGRFSVNKQNARAHRVAFEQMTGPAPEGMGIVHLCHEVDQSCTGGPQCLHRRCLNPRHMVLRTRSDISRGNTKGASYVNAAKTHCPQGHPYDAANTFRAKDGARNCRTCARERGRGWRAQAKARATARQLGLRESFAALYVAQQGFVTGVVLAEVRDRNFALAEDLTAEAFIRAWKAWPKCRATTDAQVRAWLRTIARHTVIDHYRVKRNTVETATDPTAWQYANQPVEQSGGCYSVRSGRQLTPA
;
A
#
# COMPACT_ATOMS: atom_id res chain seq x y z
N MET A 1 -19.00 -0.46 65.06
CA MET A 1 -19.08 0.56 63.99
C MET A 1 -18.47 0.00 62.71
N LYS A 2 -19.10 0.21 61.54
CA LYS A 2 -18.45 -0.12 60.25
C LYS A 2 -17.30 0.86 60.05
N LYS A 3 -16.07 0.36 59.84
CA LYS A 3 -14.90 1.20 59.54
C LYS A 3 -15.20 2.08 58.34
N THR A 4 -14.93 3.38 58.45
CA THR A 4 -15.13 4.32 57.36
C THR A 4 -14.13 4.05 56.22
N PRO A 5 -14.38 4.52 54.99
CA PRO A 5 -13.42 4.41 53.90
C PRO A 5 -12.04 4.98 54.25
N ILE A 6 -11.98 6.06 55.03
CA ILE A 6 -10.72 6.67 55.45
C ILE A 6 -9.98 5.81 56.48
N ASP A 7 -10.66 5.20 57.45
CA ASP A 7 -10.03 4.30 58.43
C ASP A 7 -9.35 3.11 57.75
N ARG A 8 -10.03 2.53 56.76
CA ARG A 8 -9.49 1.44 55.93
C ARG A 8 -8.29 1.87 55.11
N LEU A 9 -8.31 3.09 54.59
CA LEU A 9 -7.23 3.63 53.76
C LEU A 9 -5.98 3.91 54.61
N LEU A 10 -6.15 4.55 55.78
CA LEU A 10 -5.06 4.85 56.70
C LEU A 10 -4.40 3.60 57.29
N ALA A 11 -5.16 2.52 57.48
CA ALA A 11 -4.61 1.22 57.87
C ALA A 11 -3.64 0.60 56.84
N MET A 12 -3.65 1.09 55.59
CA MET A 12 -2.77 0.63 54.49
C MET A 12 -1.68 1.67 54.20
N THR A 13 -1.10 2.26 55.24
CA THR A 13 -0.07 3.30 55.08
C THR A 13 1.17 3.02 55.91
N THR A 14 2.29 3.54 55.43
CA THR A 14 3.57 3.60 56.15
C THR A 14 4.20 4.99 55.99
N PRO A 15 4.95 5.51 56.97
CA PRO A 15 5.71 6.74 56.81
C PRO A 15 6.69 6.64 55.63
N GLY A 16 6.79 7.72 54.86
CA GLY A 16 7.74 7.87 53.76
C GLY A 16 8.64 9.09 53.94
N PRO A 17 9.57 9.31 53.00
CA PRO A 17 10.49 10.44 53.05
C PRO A 17 9.71 11.77 52.97
N ASN A 18 10.31 12.82 53.53
CA ASN A 18 9.82 14.20 53.44
C ASN A 18 8.38 14.40 53.91
N GLY A 19 7.90 13.59 54.87
CA GLY A 19 6.52 13.66 55.38
C GLY A 19 5.47 13.00 54.49
N CYS A 20 5.89 12.19 53.51
CA CYS A 20 4.95 11.39 52.72
C CYS A 20 4.26 10.32 53.56
N VAL A 21 3.02 10.02 53.22
CA VAL A 21 2.27 8.88 53.78
C VAL A 21 2.07 7.89 52.65
N ILE A 22 2.81 6.78 52.65
CA ILE A 22 2.92 5.87 51.50
C ILE A 22 1.85 4.79 51.59
N PHE A 23 1.03 4.66 50.54
CA PHE A 23 0.08 3.58 50.40
C PHE A 23 0.78 2.24 50.13
N THR A 24 0.47 1.22 50.92
CA THR A 24 1.07 -0.13 50.85
C THR A 24 0.17 -1.18 50.18
N GLY A 25 -1.05 -0.79 49.78
CA GLY A 25 -1.98 -1.68 49.07
C GLY A 25 -1.68 -1.85 47.58
N HIS A 26 -2.70 -2.28 46.81
CA HIS A 26 -2.56 -2.57 45.39
C HIS A 26 -2.15 -1.33 44.56
N VAL A 27 -1.13 -1.50 43.72
CA VAL A 27 -0.59 -0.46 42.83
C VAL A 27 -0.80 -0.86 41.37
N ASP A 28 -1.23 0.06 40.52
CA ASP A 28 -1.39 -0.21 39.08
C ASP A 28 -0.04 -0.22 38.31
N ALA A 29 -0.06 -0.64 37.05
CA ALA A 29 1.12 -0.66 36.18
C ALA A 29 1.78 0.72 35.97
N LYS A 30 1.09 1.82 36.32
CA LYS A 30 1.59 3.21 36.24
C LYS A 30 2.12 3.72 37.59
N GLY A 31 2.13 2.88 38.62
CA GLY A 31 2.66 3.21 39.95
C GLY A 31 1.67 3.85 40.91
N TYR A 32 0.38 3.96 40.56
CA TYR A 32 -0.61 4.60 41.42
C TYR A 32 -1.35 3.61 42.31
N GLY A 33 -1.50 3.97 43.59
CA GLY A 33 -2.34 3.21 44.53
C GLY A 33 -3.80 3.17 44.08
N ARG A 34 -4.42 1.99 44.16
CA ARG A 34 -5.83 1.75 43.85
C ARG A 34 -6.56 1.35 45.13
N PHE A 35 -7.71 1.97 45.36
CA PHE A 35 -8.51 1.73 46.55
C PHE A 35 -9.99 1.63 46.16
N SER A 36 -10.68 0.64 46.72
CA SER A 36 -12.10 0.42 46.46
C SER A 36 -12.97 1.14 47.48
N VAL A 37 -13.83 2.04 47.02
CA VAL A 37 -14.85 2.74 47.82
C VAL A 37 -16.21 2.37 47.24
N ASN A 38 -17.14 1.87 48.06
CA ASN A 38 -18.49 1.47 47.60
C ASN A 38 -18.49 0.55 46.36
N LYS A 39 -17.56 -0.43 46.33
CA LYS A 39 -17.32 -1.35 45.19
C LYS A 39 -16.79 -0.68 43.91
N GLN A 40 -16.45 0.61 43.94
CA GLN A 40 -15.85 1.31 42.81
C GLN A 40 -14.35 1.51 43.03
N ASN A 41 -13.54 1.23 42.01
CA ASN A 41 -12.09 1.39 42.08
C ASN A 41 -11.66 2.83 41.79
N ALA A 42 -11.18 3.53 42.81
CA ALA A 42 -10.66 4.88 42.72
C ALA A 42 -9.13 4.92 42.95
N ARG A 43 -8.50 6.05 42.64
CA ARG A 43 -7.08 6.27 43.00
C ARG A 43 -6.99 6.58 44.48
N ALA A 44 -6.10 5.90 45.20
CA ALA A 44 -5.96 6.01 46.64
C ALA A 44 -5.72 7.46 47.10
N HIS A 45 -4.85 8.22 46.42
CA HIS A 45 -4.59 9.62 46.77
C HIS A 45 -5.82 10.53 46.59
N ARG A 46 -6.66 10.26 45.57
CA ARG A 46 -7.89 11.02 45.35
C ARG A 46 -8.89 10.76 46.46
N VAL A 47 -9.05 9.50 46.86
CA VAL A 47 -9.89 9.14 48.01
C VAL A 47 -9.37 9.80 49.28
N ALA A 48 -8.06 9.74 49.56
CA ALA A 48 -7.47 10.40 50.72
C ALA A 48 -7.75 11.92 50.73
N PHE A 49 -7.49 12.60 49.61
CA PHE A 49 -7.76 14.03 49.47
C PHE A 49 -9.23 14.36 49.71
N GLU A 50 -10.15 13.67 49.02
CA GLU A 50 -11.57 13.95 49.09
C GLU A 50 -12.17 13.69 50.48
N GLN A 51 -11.68 12.66 51.19
CA GLN A 51 -12.12 12.36 52.56
C GLN A 51 -11.55 13.31 53.61
N MET A 52 -10.36 13.86 53.39
CA MET A 52 -9.66 14.71 54.38
C MET A 52 -9.83 16.22 54.13
N THR A 53 -10.04 16.62 52.87
CA THR A 53 -10.10 18.02 52.43
C THR A 53 -11.45 18.39 51.81
N GLY A 54 -12.22 17.40 51.33
CA GLY A 54 -13.47 17.62 50.61
C GLY A 54 -13.34 17.39 49.10
N PRO A 55 -14.47 17.36 48.37
CA PRO A 55 -14.51 17.02 46.95
C PRO A 55 -13.68 17.98 46.10
N ALA A 56 -12.91 17.45 45.15
CA ALA A 56 -12.21 18.29 44.17
C ALA A 56 -13.23 18.97 43.24
N PRO A 57 -13.08 20.29 42.96
CA PRO A 57 -13.93 20.98 42.00
C PRO A 57 -13.93 20.31 40.63
N GLU A 58 -15.02 20.48 39.88
CA GLU A 58 -15.12 19.95 38.52
C GLU A 58 -14.00 20.53 37.62
N GLY A 59 -13.44 19.68 36.75
CA GLY A 59 -12.33 20.06 35.86
C GLY A 59 -10.95 20.17 36.53
N MET A 60 -10.86 20.06 37.87
CA MET A 60 -9.58 20.06 38.59
C MET A 60 -9.07 18.64 38.86
N GLY A 61 -7.80 18.41 38.54
CA GLY A 61 -7.08 17.19 38.89
C GLY A 61 -6.25 17.39 40.15
N ILE A 62 -6.25 16.38 41.01
CA ILE A 62 -5.39 16.30 42.19
C ILE A 62 -4.02 15.77 41.75
N VAL A 63 -2.95 16.52 42.02
CA VAL A 63 -1.58 16.12 41.69
C VAL A 63 -0.66 16.19 42.90
N HIS A 64 0.34 15.31 42.92
CA HIS A 64 1.34 15.25 43.99
C HIS A 64 2.41 16.33 43.83
N LEU A 65 2.49 17.25 44.79
CA LEU A 65 3.58 18.23 44.92
C LEU A 65 4.92 17.56 45.27
N CYS A 66 4.93 16.36 45.86
CA CYS A 66 6.17 15.65 46.18
C CYS A 66 7.08 15.43 44.98
N HIS A 67 6.54 15.35 43.77
CA HIS A 67 7.33 15.18 42.54
C HIS A 67 8.16 16.41 42.18
N GLU A 68 7.76 17.59 42.69
CA GLU A 68 8.40 18.88 42.46
C GLU A 68 9.32 19.25 43.64
N VAL A 69 8.89 18.96 44.87
CA VAL A 69 9.63 19.31 46.09
C VAL A 69 10.82 18.37 46.31
N ASP A 70 10.67 17.07 46.05
CA ASP A 70 11.76 16.12 46.24
C ASP A 70 12.64 16.04 44.98
N GLN A 71 13.83 16.63 45.08
CA GLN A 71 14.83 16.66 44.00
C GLN A 71 15.36 15.28 43.63
N SER A 72 15.29 14.29 44.54
CA SER A 72 15.68 12.91 44.27
C SER A 72 14.65 12.15 43.42
N CYS A 73 13.48 12.74 43.18
CA CYS A 73 12.39 12.09 42.46
C CYS A 73 12.69 11.93 40.96
N THR A 74 12.99 10.71 40.52
CA THR A 74 13.16 10.39 39.09
C THR A 74 11.84 10.19 38.34
N GLY A 75 10.72 10.10 39.04
CA GLY A 75 9.41 9.82 38.45
C GLY A 75 9.26 8.36 38.00
N GLY A 76 8.40 8.12 37.01
CA GLY A 76 8.12 6.76 36.52
C GLY A 76 7.31 5.85 37.49
N PRO A 77 6.94 4.63 37.06
CA PRO A 77 6.02 3.75 37.79
C PRO A 77 6.51 3.29 39.17
N GLN A 78 7.83 3.27 39.38
CA GLN A 78 8.42 2.85 40.66
C GLN A 78 8.53 3.98 41.69
N CYS A 79 8.18 5.22 41.33
CA CYS A 79 8.29 6.36 42.24
C CYS A 79 7.29 6.26 43.41
N LEU A 80 7.81 6.27 44.63
CA LEU A 80 7.01 6.23 45.87
C LEU A 80 6.04 7.42 46.00
N HIS A 81 6.36 8.59 45.45
CA HIS A 81 5.47 9.75 45.48
C HIS A 81 4.12 9.52 44.80
N ARG A 82 4.04 8.63 43.81
CA ARG A 82 2.77 8.24 43.17
C ARG A 82 1.81 7.51 44.12
N ARG A 83 2.34 7.01 45.23
CA ARG A 83 1.65 6.29 46.30
C ARG A 83 1.40 7.16 47.53
N CYS A 84 1.81 8.43 47.54
CA CYS A 84 1.61 9.34 48.67
C CYS A 84 0.13 9.70 48.85
N LEU A 85 -0.35 9.65 50.09
CA LEU A 85 -1.72 9.98 50.49
C LEU A 85 -1.83 11.26 51.34
N ASN A 86 -0.72 11.92 51.66
CA ASN A 86 -0.73 13.13 52.47
C ASN A 86 -1.42 14.30 51.72
N PRO A 87 -2.56 14.83 52.18
CA PRO A 87 -3.26 15.92 51.50
C PRO A 87 -2.44 17.20 51.38
N ARG A 88 -1.53 17.47 52.34
CA ARG A 88 -0.62 18.64 52.27
C ARG A 88 0.37 18.56 51.12
N HIS A 89 0.56 17.37 50.55
CA HIS A 89 1.40 17.15 49.38
C HIS A 89 0.59 17.05 48.10
N MET A 90 -0.67 17.47 48.12
CA MET A 90 -1.53 17.48 46.96
C MET A 90 -1.94 18.91 46.62
N VAL A 91 -2.01 19.20 45.33
CA VAL A 91 -2.51 20.48 44.81
C VAL A 91 -3.54 20.21 43.72
N LEU A 92 -4.52 21.09 43.63
CA LEU A 92 -5.50 21.09 42.55
C LEU A 92 -4.93 21.84 41.36
N ARG A 93 -4.92 21.21 40.18
CA ARG A 93 -4.47 21.82 38.93
C ARG A 93 -5.47 21.57 37.82
N THR A 94 -5.53 22.49 36.86
CA THR A 94 -6.31 22.27 35.64
C THR A 94 -5.71 21.13 34.83
N ARG A 95 -6.52 20.49 33.98
CA ARG A 95 -6.03 19.48 33.02
C ARG A 95 -4.84 19.98 32.19
N SER A 96 -4.87 21.27 31.81
CA SER A 96 -3.83 21.92 31.01
C SER A 96 -2.52 22.02 31.77
N ASP A 97 -2.55 22.45 33.03
CA ASP A 97 -1.35 22.61 33.87
C ASP A 97 -0.70 21.27 34.23
N ILE A 98 -1.52 20.24 34.46
CA ILE A 98 -1.04 18.87 34.64
C ILE A 98 -0.31 18.38 33.40
N SER A 99 -0.84 18.67 32.21
CA SER A 99 -0.21 18.29 30.95
C SER A 99 1.12 19.01 30.72
N ARG A 100 1.18 20.33 31.02
CA ARG A 100 2.41 21.13 30.91
C ARG A 100 3.48 20.70 31.92
N GLY A 101 3.08 20.36 33.14
CA GLY A 101 3.99 19.89 34.20
C GLY A 101 4.47 18.44 34.06
N ASN A 102 3.98 17.70 33.06
CA ASN A 102 4.37 16.29 32.85
C ASN A 102 5.72 16.15 32.12
N THR A 103 6.76 16.80 32.65
CA THR A 103 8.13 16.81 32.12
C THR A 103 8.84 15.46 32.24
N LYS A 104 8.29 14.51 33.01
CA LYS A 104 8.84 13.16 33.20
C LYS A 104 8.00 12.07 32.52
N GLY A 105 7.05 12.46 31.66
CA GLY A 105 6.17 11.54 30.93
C GLY A 105 6.73 11.06 29.59
N ALA A 106 6.20 9.94 29.08
CA ALA A 106 6.63 9.36 27.80
C ALA A 106 6.53 10.34 26.62
N SER A 107 5.52 11.23 26.61
CA SER A 107 5.38 12.27 25.59
C SER A 107 6.54 13.26 25.59
N TYR A 108 7.00 13.68 26.77
CA TYR A 108 8.15 14.58 26.91
C TYR A 108 9.44 13.89 26.45
N VAL A 109 9.69 12.66 26.92
CA VAL A 109 10.84 11.86 26.50
C VAL A 109 10.86 11.65 24.98
N ASN A 110 9.70 11.40 24.37
CA ASN A 110 9.59 11.24 22.92
C ASN A 110 9.78 12.55 22.15
N ALA A 111 9.38 13.70 22.72
CA ALA A 111 9.63 15.00 22.13
C ALA A 111 11.12 15.37 22.19
N ALA A 112 11.80 15.04 23.29
CA ALA A 112 13.23 15.27 23.49
C ALA A 112 14.13 14.46 22.55
N LYS A 113 13.62 13.38 21.94
CA LYS A 113 14.40 12.59 20.95
C LYS A 113 14.80 13.48 19.78
N THR A 114 16.10 13.55 19.51
CA THR A 114 16.68 14.27 18.36
C THR A 114 16.84 13.37 17.14
N HIS A 115 16.78 12.05 17.30
CA HIS A 115 16.94 11.09 16.22
C HIS A 115 15.84 10.02 16.23
N CYS A 116 15.53 9.48 15.05
CA CYS A 116 14.63 8.36 14.91
C CYS A 116 15.32 7.04 15.34
N PRO A 117 14.58 5.93 15.50
CA PRO A 117 15.17 4.63 15.86
C PRO A 117 16.20 4.07 14.85
N GLN A 118 16.32 4.66 13.67
CA GLN A 118 17.31 4.31 12.64
C GLN A 118 18.48 5.31 12.58
N GLY A 119 18.55 6.25 13.53
CA GLY A 119 19.64 7.22 13.62
C GLY A 119 19.49 8.47 12.75
N HIS A 120 18.38 8.65 12.03
CA HIS A 120 18.16 9.86 11.23
C HIS A 120 17.71 11.04 12.10
N PRO A 121 18.17 12.28 11.83
CA PRO A 121 17.84 13.45 12.63
C PRO A 121 16.35 13.84 12.48
N TYR A 122 15.76 14.32 13.57
CA TYR A 122 14.44 14.95 13.59
C TYR A 122 14.54 16.47 13.43
N ASP A 123 15.03 16.90 12.27
CA ASP A 123 15.03 18.31 11.85
C ASP A 123 13.80 18.66 10.99
N ALA A 124 13.65 19.91 10.57
CA ALA A 124 12.54 20.35 9.72
C ALA A 124 12.51 19.64 8.35
N ALA A 125 13.68 19.28 7.80
CA ALA A 125 13.81 18.67 6.48
C ALA A 125 13.47 17.17 6.48
N ASN A 126 13.65 16.49 7.61
CA ASN A 126 13.52 15.05 7.75
C ASN A 126 12.37 14.63 8.68
N THR A 127 11.67 15.58 9.28
CA THR A 127 10.51 15.34 10.12
C THR A 127 9.21 15.63 9.37
N PHE A 128 8.21 14.78 9.57
CA PHE A 128 6.82 15.07 9.22
C PHE A 128 5.87 14.56 10.30
N ARG A 129 4.66 15.12 10.35
CA ARG A 129 3.60 14.66 11.26
C ARG A 129 2.58 13.85 10.47
N ALA A 130 2.24 12.67 10.96
CA ALA A 130 1.16 11.87 10.42
C ALA A 130 -0.20 12.32 10.96
N LYS A 131 -1.28 11.74 10.43
CA LYS A 131 -2.67 12.08 10.81
C LYS A 131 -2.97 11.79 12.28
N ASP A 132 -2.27 10.83 12.87
CA ASP A 132 -2.32 10.47 14.29
C ASP A 132 -1.54 11.45 15.19
N GLY A 133 -0.94 12.50 14.61
CA GLY A 133 -0.10 13.47 15.31
C GLY A 133 1.32 12.97 15.61
N ALA A 134 1.64 11.71 15.25
CA ALA A 134 2.94 11.13 15.50
C ALA A 134 4.02 11.76 14.61
N ARG A 135 5.21 11.93 15.19
CA ARG A 135 6.39 12.40 14.50
C ARG A 135 7.05 11.24 13.74
N ASN A 136 7.19 11.38 12.43
CA ASN A 136 7.79 10.37 11.56
C ASN A 136 9.00 10.91 10.80
N CYS A 137 9.92 10.00 10.46
CA CYS A 137 11.14 10.28 9.72
C CYS A 137 10.92 10.11 8.21
N ARG A 138 11.20 11.16 7.43
CA ARG A 138 11.04 11.16 5.97
C ARG A 138 12.04 10.21 5.30
N THR A 139 13.28 10.13 5.77
CA THR A 139 14.27 9.19 5.23
C THR A 139 13.81 7.75 5.40
N CYS A 140 13.35 7.36 6.60
CA CYS A 140 12.77 6.03 6.82
C CYS A 140 11.55 5.76 5.92
N ALA A 141 10.69 6.77 5.70
CA ALA A 141 9.56 6.64 4.81
C ALA A 141 9.99 6.42 3.35
N ARG A 142 11.02 7.14 2.88
CA ARG A 142 11.60 6.98 1.55
C ARG A 142 12.22 5.60 1.36
N GLU A 143 12.98 5.11 2.33
CA GLU A 143 13.57 3.76 2.33
C GLU A 143 12.51 2.67 2.20
N ARG A 144 11.48 2.73 3.04
CA ARG A 144 10.34 1.81 2.97
C ARG A 144 9.65 1.88 1.60
N GLY A 145 9.48 3.07 1.06
CA GLY A 145 8.92 3.30 -0.27
C GLY A 145 9.80 2.70 -1.39
N ARG A 146 11.12 2.84 -1.31
CA ARG A 146 12.06 2.19 -2.26
C ARG A 146 11.93 0.67 -2.22
N GLY A 147 11.89 0.08 -1.02
CA GLY A 147 11.71 -1.36 -0.85
C GLY A 147 10.41 -1.88 -1.46
N TRP A 148 9.29 -1.18 -1.22
CA TRP A 148 8.00 -1.54 -1.79
C TRP A 148 7.99 -1.48 -3.33
N ARG A 149 8.56 -0.42 -3.93
CA ARG A 149 8.67 -0.27 -5.38
C ARG A 149 9.54 -1.37 -6.02
N ALA A 150 10.66 -1.71 -5.38
CA ALA A 150 11.54 -2.78 -5.86
C ALA A 150 10.82 -4.14 -5.88
N GLN A 151 10.09 -4.46 -4.79
CA GLN A 151 9.29 -5.68 -4.72
C GLN A 151 8.17 -5.72 -5.77
N ALA A 152 7.46 -4.60 -5.98
CA ALA A 152 6.43 -4.50 -7.00
C ALA A 152 7.00 -4.74 -8.42
N LYS A 153 8.17 -4.16 -8.72
CA LYS A 153 8.88 -4.39 -9.99
C LYS A 153 9.26 -5.86 -10.16
N ALA A 154 9.84 -6.49 -9.13
CA ALA A 154 10.22 -7.90 -9.18
C ALA A 154 9.01 -8.81 -9.43
N ARG A 155 7.88 -8.56 -8.76
CA ARG A 155 6.62 -9.30 -8.99
C ARG A 155 6.08 -9.12 -10.41
N ALA A 156 6.14 -7.90 -10.95
CA ALA A 156 5.73 -7.63 -12.34
C ALA A 156 6.61 -8.37 -13.34
N THR A 157 7.94 -8.36 -13.15
CA THR A 157 8.88 -9.13 -13.99
C THR A 157 8.60 -10.62 -13.92
N ALA A 158 8.43 -11.19 -12.72
CA ALA A 158 8.11 -12.61 -12.55
C ALA A 158 6.78 -12.99 -13.23
N ARG A 159 5.75 -12.15 -13.08
CA ARG A 159 4.46 -12.32 -13.79
C ARG A 159 4.66 -12.30 -15.31
N GLN A 160 5.47 -11.38 -15.82
CA GLN A 160 5.73 -11.29 -17.26
C GLN A 160 6.45 -12.53 -17.76
N LEU A 161 7.47 -13.05 -17.04
CA LEU A 161 8.15 -14.30 -17.39
C LEU A 161 7.16 -15.48 -17.47
N GLY A 162 6.32 -15.67 -16.43
CA GLY A 162 5.30 -16.73 -16.44
C GLY A 162 4.27 -16.57 -17.57
N LEU A 163 3.94 -15.34 -17.98
CA LEU A 163 3.12 -15.08 -19.17
C LEU A 163 3.83 -15.48 -20.47
N ARG A 164 5.16 -15.34 -20.58
CA ARG A 164 5.92 -15.77 -21.78
C ARG A 164 5.93 -17.28 -21.91
N GLU A 165 6.25 -17.98 -20.81
CA GLU A 165 6.34 -19.45 -20.80
C GLU A 165 4.96 -20.08 -21.09
N SER A 166 3.90 -19.57 -20.48
CA SER A 166 2.53 -20.03 -20.75
C SER A 166 2.07 -19.77 -22.18
N PHE A 167 2.42 -18.62 -22.78
CA PHE A 167 2.06 -18.34 -24.17
C PHE A 167 2.88 -19.15 -25.17
N ALA A 168 4.16 -19.44 -24.89
CA ALA A 168 4.97 -20.29 -25.75
C ALA A 168 4.37 -21.71 -25.84
N ALA A 169 3.93 -22.26 -24.71
CA ALA A 169 3.20 -23.53 -24.68
C ALA A 169 1.89 -23.46 -25.48
N LEU A 170 1.14 -22.35 -25.34
CA LEU A 170 -0.07 -22.11 -26.11
C LEU A 170 0.19 -22.08 -27.62
N TYR A 171 1.23 -21.36 -28.07
CA TYR A 171 1.60 -21.25 -29.47
C TYR A 171 1.86 -22.64 -30.07
N VAL A 172 2.72 -23.44 -29.42
CA VAL A 172 3.03 -24.81 -29.87
C VAL A 172 1.77 -25.68 -29.94
N ALA A 173 0.88 -25.59 -28.95
CA ALA A 173 -0.33 -26.41 -28.90
C ALA A 173 -1.40 -26.00 -29.92
N GLN A 174 -1.48 -24.71 -30.30
CA GLN A 174 -2.59 -24.17 -31.08
C GLN A 174 -2.20 -23.67 -32.47
N GLN A 175 -0.92 -23.69 -32.86
CA GLN A 175 -0.45 -23.22 -34.17
C GLN A 175 -1.23 -23.87 -35.32
N GLY A 176 -1.29 -25.20 -35.37
CA GLY A 176 -2.02 -25.92 -36.43
C GLY A 176 -3.51 -25.60 -36.48
N PHE A 177 -4.15 -25.38 -35.33
CA PHE A 177 -5.55 -24.97 -35.26
C PHE A 177 -5.77 -23.58 -35.87
N VAL A 178 -4.95 -22.60 -35.49
CA VAL A 178 -5.05 -21.23 -36.01
C VAL A 178 -4.74 -21.20 -37.51
N THR A 179 -3.68 -21.89 -37.95
CA THR A 179 -3.35 -22.01 -39.38
C THR A 179 -4.49 -22.63 -40.17
N GLY A 180 -5.16 -23.66 -39.64
CA GLY A 180 -6.34 -24.26 -40.28
C GLY A 180 -7.52 -23.28 -40.41
N VAL A 181 -7.77 -22.46 -39.39
CA VAL A 181 -8.81 -21.41 -39.45
C VAL A 181 -8.46 -20.36 -40.51
N VAL A 182 -7.20 -19.92 -40.57
CA VAL A 182 -6.74 -18.92 -41.55
C VAL A 182 -6.80 -19.48 -42.97
N LEU A 183 -6.28 -20.69 -43.20
CA LEU A 183 -6.30 -21.37 -44.50
C LEU A 183 -7.71 -21.55 -45.06
N ALA A 184 -8.70 -21.78 -44.19
CA ALA A 184 -10.10 -21.92 -44.60
C ALA A 184 -10.70 -20.60 -45.15
N GLU A 185 -10.11 -19.45 -44.84
CA GLU A 185 -10.64 -18.13 -45.22
C GLU A 185 -9.77 -17.40 -46.26
N VAL A 186 -8.51 -17.82 -46.44
CA VAL A 186 -7.60 -17.26 -47.44
C VAL A 186 -7.99 -17.75 -48.84
N ARG A 187 -8.14 -16.80 -49.78
CA ARG A 187 -8.47 -17.06 -51.19
C ARG A 187 -7.32 -17.75 -51.94
N ASP A 188 -7.68 -18.46 -53.00
CA ASP A 188 -6.76 -19.09 -53.95
C ASP A 188 -5.78 -20.11 -53.34
N ARG A 189 -6.06 -20.56 -52.10
CA ARG A 189 -5.19 -21.44 -51.32
C ARG A 189 -3.75 -20.91 -51.23
N ASN A 190 -3.60 -19.59 -51.09
CA ASN A 190 -2.29 -18.98 -50.91
C ASN A 190 -1.70 -19.33 -49.54
N PHE A 191 -0.85 -20.36 -49.52
CA PHE A 191 -0.21 -20.87 -48.30
C PHE A 191 0.71 -19.85 -47.64
N ALA A 192 1.50 -19.12 -48.42
CA ALA A 192 2.39 -18.09 -47.89
C ALA A 192 1.62 -16.99 -47.15
N LEU A 193 0.52 -16.50 -47.75
CA LEU A 193 -0.34 -15.51 -47.09
C LEU A 193 -0.98 -16.07 -45.81
N ALA A 194 -1.38 -17.33 -45.80
CA ALA A 194 -1.94 -17.95 -44.62
C ALA A 194 -0.94 -18.10 -43.47
N GLU A 195 0.33 -18.38 -43.77
CA GLU A 195 1.41 -18.38 -42.78
C GLU A 195 1.62 -16.99 -42.17
N ASP A 196 1.70 -15.95 -43.00
CA ASP A 196 1.86 -14.56 -42.55
C ASP A 196 0.70 -14.12 -41.64
N LEU A 197 -0.55 -14.40 -42.06
CA LEU A 197 -1.72 -14.04 -41.28
C LEU A 197 -1.86 -14.87 -39.99
N THR A 198 -1.34 -16.10 -39.98
CA THR A 198 -1.22 -16.90 -38.75
C THR A 198 -0.24 -16.25 -37.78
N ALA A 199 0.94 -15.84 -38.25
CA ALA A 199 1.94 -15.17 -37.43
C ALA A 199 1.38 -13.86 -36.84
N GLU A 200 0.72 -13.04 -37.66
CA GLU A 200 0.07 -11.81 -37.21
C GLU A 200 -1.05 -12.07 -36.17
N ALA A 201 -1.85 -13.12 -36.36
CA ALA A 201 -2.87 -13.51 -35.39
C ALA A 201 -2.25 -13.86 -34.03
N PHE A 202 -1.12 -14.56 -33.99
CA PHE A 202 -0.41 -14.85 -32.74
C PHE A 202 0.25 -13.61 -32.12
N ILE A 203 0.76 -12.66 -32.92
CA ILE A 203 1.26 -11.37 -32.40
C ILE A 203 0.13 -10.59 -31.73
N ARG A 204 -1.06 -10.56 -32.34
CA ARG A 204 -2.26 -9.94 -31.76
C ARG A 204 -2.71 -10.65 -30.49
N ALA A 205 -2.70 -11.99 -30.49
CA ALA A 205 -3.00 -12.80 -29.32
C ALA A 205 -2.00 -12.55 -28.18
N TRP A 206 -0.70 -12.46 -28.46
CA TRP A 206 0.34 -12.13 -27.48
C TRP A 206 0.09 -10.78 -26.81
N LYS A 207 -0.23 -9.74 -27.60
CA LYS A 207 -0.55 -8.39 -27.07
C LYS A 207 -1.80 -8.41 -26.18
N ALA A 208 -2.77 -9.28 -26.47
CA ALA A 208 -4.00 -9.42 -25.70
C ALA A 208 -3.90 -10.43 -24.54
N TRP A 209 -2.86 -11.28 -24.51
CA TRP A 209 -2.68 -12.38 -23.54
C TRP A 209 -2.78 -11.97 -22.07
N PRO A 210 -2.17 -10.85 -21.60
CA PRO A 210 -2.25 -10.45 -20.19
C PRO A 210 -3.67 -10.13 -19.70
N LYS A 211 -4.63 -9.95 -20.63
CA LYS A 211 -6.05 -9.69 -20.38
C LYS A 211 -6.94 -10.89 -20.68
N CYS A 212 -6.38 -11.97 -21.24
CA CYS A 212 -7.12 -13.18 -21.55
C CYS A 212 -7.63 -13.82 -20.25
N ARG A 213 -8.91 -14.18 -20.22
CA ARG A 213 -9.57 -14.82 -19.08
C ARG A 213 -9.98 -16.27 -19.35
N ALA A 214 -9.57 -16.81 -20.51
CA ALA A 214 -9.87 -18.19 -20.85
C ALA A 214 -9.13 -19.13 -19.88
N THR A 215 -9.87 -20.07 -19.29
CA THR A 215 -9.33 -21.04 -18.34
C THR A 215 -9.31 -22.46 -18.89
N THR A 216 -10.05 -22.72 -19.97
CA THR A 216 -10.12 -24.03 -20.63
C THR A 216 -9.64 -23.98 -22.07
N ASP A 217 -9.18 -25.12 -22.60
CA ASP A 217 -8.67 -25.23 -23.97
C ASP A 217 -9.73 -24.84 -25.02
N ALA A 218 -11.00 -25.16 -24.77
CA ALA A 218 -12.12 -24.77 -25.62
C ALA A 218 -12.35 -23.25 -25.66
N GLN A 219 -12.26 -22.58 -24.50
CA GLN A 219 -12.37 -21.12 -24.42
C GLN A 219 -11.19 -20.43 -25.12
N VAL A 220 -9.99 -20.97 -24.94
CA VAL A 220 -8.77 -20.48 -25.60
C VAL A 220 -8.90 -20.61 -27.12
N ARG A 221 -9.36 -21.76 -27.63
CA ARG A 221 -9.60 -21.96 -29.07
C ARG A 221 -10.65 -21.01 -29.63
N ALA A 222 -11.76 -20.78 -28.91
CA ALA A 222 -12.80 -19.84 -29.33
C ALA A 222 -12.25 -18.40 -29.42
N TRP A 223 -11.43 -18.00 -28.45
CA TRP A 223 -10.78 -16.70 -28.43
C TRP A 223 -9.76 -16.54 -29.57
N LEU A 224 -8.86 -17.52 -29.76
CA LEU A 224 -7.88 -17.51 -30.86
C LEU A 224 -8.55 -17.51 -32.25
N ARG A 225 -9.63 -18.28 -32.42
CA ARG A 225 -10.42 -18.26 -33.67
C ARG A 225 -10.93 -16.86 -33.99
N THR A 226 -11.41 -16.13 -32.98
CA THR A 226 -11.90 -14.76 -33.17
C THR A 226 -10.79 -13.84 -33.67
N ILE A 227 -9.60 -13.92 -33.06
CA ILE A 227 -8.43 -13.13 -33.48
C ILE A 227 -7.99 -13.49 -34.90
N ALA A 228 -7.92 -14.78 -35.22
CA ALA A 228 -7.54 -15.27 -36.54
C ALA A 228 -8.48 -14.72 -37.64
N ARG A 229 -9.79 -14.87 -37.45
CA ARG A 229 -10.81 -14.36 -38.38
C ARG A 229 -10.72 -12.84 -38.57
N HIS A 230 -10.60 -12.08 -37.49
CA HIS A 230 -10.44 -10.63 -37.58
C HIS A 230 -9.17 -10.24 -38.33
N THR A 231 -8.08 -10.98 -38.13
CA THR A 231 -6.81 -10.73 -38.84
C THR A 231 -6.96 -10.93 -40.35
N VAL A 232 -7.64 -12.00 -40.79
CA VAL A 232 -7.94 -12.25 -42.21
C VAL A 232 -8.88 -11.17 -42.78
N ILE A 233 -9.94 -10.83 -42.05
CA ILE A 233 -10.90 -9.79 -42.45
C ILE A 233 -10.20 -8.43 -42.61
N ASP A 234 -9.35 -8.05 -41.65
CA ASP A 234 -8.61 -6.80 -41.69
C ASP A 234 -7.67 -6.74 -42.89
N HIS A 235 -6.94 -7.83 -43.19
CA HIS A 235 -6.09 -7.91 -44.38
C HIS A 235 -6.86 -7.62 -45.66
N TYR A 236 -8.01 -8.28 -45.87
CA TYR A 236 -8.81 -8.05 -47.06
C TYR A 236 -9.54 -6.70 -47.08
N ARG A 237 -9.87 -6.12 -45.92
CA ARG A 237 -10.42 -4.76 -45.82
C ARG A 237 -9.38 -3.71 -46.19
N VAL A 238 -8.17 -3.82 -45.65
CA VAL A 238 -7.05 -2.94 -45.99
C VAL A 238 -6.74 -3.09 -47.48
N LYS A 239 -6.49 -4.31 -48.00
CA LYS A 239 -6.20 -4.54 -49.43
C LYS A 239 -7.27 -3.96 -50.37
N ARG A 240 -8.55 -4.01 -49.99
CA ARG A 240 -9.64 -3.42 -50.77
C ARG A 240 -9.64 -1.89 -50.73
N ASN A 241 -9.20 -1.30 -49.62
CA ASN A 241 -9.20 0.15 -49.40
C ASN A 241 -7.87 0.81 -49.80
N THR A 242 -6.78 0.05 -49.90
CA THR A 242 -5.48 0.51 -50.44
C THR A 242 -5.46 0.42 -51.96
N VAL A 243 -6.45 1.02 -52.62
CA VAL A 243 -6.33 1.35 -54.04
C VAL A 243 -5.40 2.56 -54.10
N GLU A 244 -4.09 2.32 -54.22
CA GLU A 244 -3.14 3.39 -54.45
C GLU A 244 -3.49 4.03 -55.79
N THR A 245 -4.04 5.24 -55.72
CA THR A 245 -4.34 6.03 -56.92
C THR A 245 -3.07 6.80 -57.25
N ALA A 246 -2.49 6.57 -58.42
CA ALA A 246 -1.29 7.29 -58.84
C ALA A 246 -1.62 8.79 -58.90
N THR A 247 -0.99 9.57 -58.02
CA THR A 247 -1.18 11.04 -57.95
C THR A 247 -0.56 11.76 -59.14
N ASP A 248 0.32 11.09 -59.87
CA ASP A 248 0.94 11.58 -61.09
C ASP A 248 1.18 10.43 -62.10
N PRO A 249 0.40 10.34 -63.19
CA PRO A 249 0.67 9.39 -64.28
C PRO A 249 1.88 9.78 -65.14
N THR A 250 2.44 11.00 -65.00
CA THR A 250 3.56 11.48 -65.82
C THR A 250 4.94 11.07 -65.28
N ALA A 251 5.03 10.70 -64.00
CA ALA A 251 6.26 10.16 -63.39
C ALA A 251 6.77 8.85 -64.05
N TRP A 252 5.96 8.22 -64.90
CA TRP A 252 6.24 6.92 -65.52
C TRP A 252 6.82 6.98 -66.94
N GLN A 253 7.17 8.16 -67.47
CA GLN A 253 7.83 8.28 -68.78
C GLN A 253 9.24 7.65 -68.85
N TYR A 254 9.82 7.25 -67.72
CA TYR A 254 11.16 6.65 -67.64
C TYR A 254 11.16 5.14 -67.32
N ALA A 255 9.98 4.49 -67.28
CA ALA A 255 9.92 3.06 -67.03
C ALA A 255 10.26 2.25 -68.29
N ASN A 256 11.28 1.39 -68.20
CA ASN A 256 11.77 0.55 -69.31
C ASN A 256 10.81 -0.60 -69.72
N GLN A 257 9.51 -0.53 -69.39
CA GLN A 257 8.52 -1.51 -69.84
C GLN A 257 7.19 -0.84 -70.18
N PRO A 258 6.55 -1.21 -71.31
CA PRO A 258 5.25 -0.67 -71.70
C PRO A 258 4.15 -1.19 -70.75
N VAL A 259 3.29 -0.27 -70.30
CA VAL A 259 2.13 -0.57 -69.44
C VAL A 259 0.90 -0.76 -70.32
N GLU A 260 0.26 -1.92 -70.23
CA GLU A 260 -1.01 -2.19 -70.91
C GLU A 260 -2.15 -1.53 -70.13
N GLN A 261 -2.80 -0.51 -70.71
CA GLN A 261 -3.79 0.34 -70.03
C GLN A 261 -5.12 -0.34 -69.70
N SER A 262 -5.35 -1.57 -70.16
CA SER A 262 -6.62 -2.28 -70.00
C SER A 262 -6.72 -3.19 -68.77
N GLY A 263 -5.78 -3.14 -67.82
CA GLY A 263 -5.83 -3.99 -66.64
C GLY A 263 -5.00 -3.48 -65.49
N GLY A 264 -5.64 -2.78 -64.55
CA GLY A 264 -5.06 -2.46 -63.26
C GLY A 264 -4.86 -3.70 -62.40
N CYS A 265 -3.80 -4.48 -62.64
CA CYS A 265 -3.09 -5.24 -61.63
C CYS A 265 -1.74 -5.75 -62.17
N TYR A 266 -0.72 -5.67 -61.32
CA TYR A 266 0.54 -6.38 -61.52
C TYR A 266 0.26 -7.89 -61.49
N SER A 267 0.10 -8.51 -62.67
CA SER A 267 0.26 -9.95 -62.81
C SER A 267 1.60 -10.21 -63.49
N VAL A 268 2.50 -10.89 -62.78
CA VAL A 268 3.72 -11.41 -63.36
C VAL A 268 3.28 -12.50 -64.34
N ARG A 269 3.40 -12.26 -65.65
CA ARG A 269 3.10 -13.28 -66.67
C ARG A 269 4.01 -14.50 -66.42
N SER A 270 3.45 -15.60 -65.95
CA SER A 270 4.06 -16.92 -66.17
C SER A 270 3.92 -17.21 -67.66
N GLY A 271 5.03 -17.20 -68.38
CA GLY A 271 5.06 -17.36 -69.83
C GLY A 271 4.45 -18.70 -70.29
N ARG A 272 3.34 -18.62 -71.01
CA ARG A 272 3.00 -19.59 -72.06
C ARG A 272 2.27 -18.86 -73.17
N GLN A 273 2.99 -18.61 -74.26
CA GLN A 273 2.41 -18.08 -75.49
C GLN A 273 1.58 -19.18 -76.15
N LEU A 274 0.30 -18.89 -76.41
CA LEU A 274 -0.50 -19.59 -77.41
C LEU A 274 -0.70 -18.61 -78.55
N THR A 275 -0.10 -18.92 -79.70
CA THR A 275 -0.30 -18.24 -80.98
C THR A 275 -1.59 -18.74 -81.62
N PRO A 276 -2.47 -17.86 -82.15
CA PRO A 276 -3.47 -18.29 -83.11
C PRO A 276 -3.14 -17.81 -84.54
N ALA A 277 -3.26 -18.80 -85.44
CA ALA A 277 -3.61 -18.84 -86.87
C ALA A 277 -3.22 -17.67 -87.79
#